data_AF-A0A6U6VB22-F1
#
_entry.id   AF-A0A6U6VB22-F1
#
_cell.length_a   1.000
_cell.length_b   1.000
_cell.length_c   1.000
_cell.angle_alpha   90.00
_cell.angle_beta   90.00
_cell.angle_gamma   90.00
#
_symmetry.space_group_name_H-M   'P 1'
#
loop_
_entity.id
_entity.type
_entity.pdbx_description
1 polymer ?
#
loop_
_entity_poly.entity_id
_entity_poly.type
_entity_poly.pdbx_seq_one_letter_code
_entity_poly.pdbx_strand_id
1 'polypeptide(L)'
;MYDSDGDARKIGNELFKLLDNDKSGMLEQKELRRARTIMLCRADICSEVKDMTDNMNGQADGDGDGKVSKDEWHNFIGSVYELVGKKQFLSLARYWVSNSGAQSTPKKLTTKKTDRTISQPDVGAAGSVSAEEAAAKKIQSAHRGNAARKEVKAIAETKKKTSGSGQNHGPPKVTTVAELWDHLTVEPGGRLITSLEVIDFIEHFMLMSKTGLDMELANTVSMANLSESDNQPEDLSPGEVAHLSVMLISNPDLDEALAREAIEPIREECRLPMEAGKSARDFVEQDAGVYKLKRFKRWCELLAALMRIDMEYVTTMMLWHRVQVFEMPELLCVDVLSNCMESEKAKEWARTVSAGGLAAEDAKMGLLTKPFQLNEFMRWVHRAGLMDAAKQTGLPYGDLQVFYSRVCSQVVKSMEQRAVAMKWRGATDFVREPMGLIGRHELGILMQEMWKMPPFVKLFPSPLHMTVRLLQRARANPLSEPPKT
;
A
#
# COMPACT_ATOMS: atom_id res chain seq x y z
N MET A 1 -36.19 -6.43 -19.86
CA MET A 1 -36.32 -7.54 -18.87
C MET A 1 -36.01 -7.11 -17.45
N TYR A 2 -35.07 -6.19 -17.21
CA TYR A 2 -34.72 -5.72 -15.85
C TYR A 2 -35.93 -5.23 -15.02
N ASP A 3 -36.83 -4.41 -15.60
CA ASP A 3 -37.89 -3.72 -14.83
C ASP A 3 -39.03 -4.62 -14.35
N SER A 4 -39.20 -5.78 -15.00
CA SER A 4 -40.09 -6.86 -14.55
C SER A 4 -39.50 -7.70 -13.42
N ASP A 5 -38.23 -7.51 -13.06
CA ASP A 5 -37.55 -8.27 -12.02
C ASP A 5 -37.48 -7.49 -10.70
N GLY A 6 -38.41 -7.79 -9.79
CA GLY A 6 -38.53 -7.10 -8.51
C GLY A 6 -37.28 -7.16 -7.62
N ASP A 7 -36.52 -8.26 -7.66
CA ASP A 7 -35.26 -8.38 -6.92
C ASP A 7 -34.19 -7.47 -7.53
N ALA A 8 -34.09 -7.45 -8.87
CA ALA A 8 -33.10 -6.63 -9.57
C ALA A 8 -33.39 -5.13 -9.45
N ARG A 9 -34.66 -4.71 -9.59
CA ARG A 9 -35.09 -3.33 -9.35
C ARG A 9 -34.89 -2.91 -7.90
N LYS A 10 -35.22 -3.78 -6.93
CA LYS A 10 -35.01 -3.50 -5.50
C LYS A 10 -33.53 -3.26 -5.19
N ILE A 11 -32.64 -4.15 -5.63
CA ILE A 11 -31.22 -4.02 -5.30
C ILE A 11 -30.54 -2.85 -6.04
N GLY A 12 -31.01 -2.49 -7.24
CA GLY A 12 -30.58 -1.26 -7.92
C GLY A 12 -31.02 0.02 -7.17
N ASN A 13 -32.19 0.01 -6.53
CA ASN A 13 -32.67 1.10 -5.67
C ASN A 13 -31.87 1.19 -4.36
N GLU A 14 -31.53 0.05 -3.76
CA GLU A 14 -30.68 -0.01 -2.57
C GLU A 14 -29.26 0.50 -2.88
N LEU A 15 -28.69 0.10 -4.02
CA LEU A 15 -27.37 0.57 -4.44
C LEU A 15 -27.36 2.07 -4.77
N PHE A 16 -28.41 2.63 -5.41
CA PHE A 16 -28.54 4.08 -5.61
C PHE A 16 -28.47 4.84 -4.28
N LYS A 17 -29.30 4.45 -3.30
CA LYS A 17 -29.38 5.07 -1.96
C LYS A 17 -28.13 4.90 -1.09
N LEU A 18 -27.20 4.04 -1.48
CA LEU A 18 -25.89 3.86 -0.83
C LEU A 18 -24.78 4.68 -1.50
N LEU A 19 -25.07 5.27 -2.65
CA LEU A 19 -24.15 6.09 -3.45
C LEU A 19 -24.55 7.57 -3.39
N ASP A 20 -25.85 7.86 -3.45
CA ASP A 20 -26.54 9.13 -3.13
C ASP A 20 -26.37 9.41 -1.63
N ASN A 21 -25.20 9.93 -1.28
CA ASN A 21 -24.71 10.04 0.09
C ASN A 21 -25.09 11.39 0.71
N ASP A 22 -25.25 12.44 -0.10
CA ASP A 22 -25.85 13.71 0.34
C ASP A 22 -27.39 13.69 0.35
N LYS A 23 -28.01 12.69 -0.31
CA LYS A 23 -29.47 12.52 -0.47
C LYS A 23 -30.11 13.61 -1.33
N SER A 24 -29.34 14.21 -2.25
CA SER A 24 -29.83 15.12 -3.28
C SER A 24 -30.77 14.43 -4.29
N GLY A 25 -30.73 13.09 -4.37
CA GLY A 25 -31.54 12.32 -5.32
C GLY A 25 -30.92 12.19 -6.70
N MET A 26 -29.70 12.69 -6.87
CA MET A 26 -28.83 12.56 -8.05
C MET A 26 -27.46 12.05 -7.60
N LEU A 27 -26.73 11.32 -8.44
CA LEU A 27 -25.34 10.93 -8.15
C LEU A 27 -24.37 11.95 -8.74
N GLU A 28 -23.64 12.66 -7.88
CA GLU A 28 -22.63 13.61 -8.36
C GLU A 28 -21.33 12.91 -8.80
N GLN A 29 -20.47 13.63 -9.54
CA GLN A 29 -19.21 13.09 -10.04
C GLN A 29 -18.26 12.54 -8.94
N LYS A 30 -18.38 12.98 -7.67
CA LYS A 30 -17.66 12.39 -6.53
C LYS A 30 -18.24 11.03 -6.11
N GLU A 31 -19.55 10.86 -6.18
CA GLU A 31 -20.27 9.63 -5.81
C GLU A 31 -20.19 8.59 -6.92
N LEU A 32 -20.22 9.02 -8.18
CA LEU A 32 -19.95 8.15 -9.35
C LEU A 32 -18.53 7.53 -9.30
N ARG A 33 -17.53 8.25 -8.77
CA ARG A 33 -16.18 7.68 -8.51
C ARG A 33 -16.22 6.62 -7.41
N ARG A 34 -16.99 6.83 -6.33
CA ARG A 34 -17.20 5.81 -5.27
C ARG A 34 -17.93 4.58 -5.83
N ALA A 35 -19.00 4.80 -6.61
CA ALA A 35 -19.76 3.76 -7.30
C ALA A 35 -18.87 2.91 -8.21
N ARG A 36 -18.12 3.56 -9.12
CA ARG A 36 -17.12 2.89 -9.97
C ARG A 36 -16.10 2.11 -9.16
N THR A 37 -15.62 2.65 -8.03
CA THR A 37 -14.66 1.95 -7.16
C THR A 37 -15.26 0.68 -6.55
N ILE A 38 -16.49 0.75 -6.02
CA ILE A 38 -17.23 -0.41 -5.47
C ILE A 38 -17.54 -1.44 -6.56
N MET A 39 -18.02 -0.98 -7.73
CA MET A 39 -18.42 -1.86 -8.82
C MET A 39 -17.23 -2.58 -9.44
N LEU A 40 -16.11 -1.86 -9.63
CA LEU A 40 -14.85 -2.44 -10.09
C LEU A 40 -14.21 -3.41 -9.09
N CYS A 41 -14.61 -3.46 -7.80
CA CYS A 41 -14.06 -4.42 -6.83
C CYS A 41 -14.33 -5.90 -7.15
N ARG A 42 -15.05 -6.24 -8.23
CA ARG A 42 -15.13 -7.63 -8.74
C ARG A 42 -15.11 -7.76 -10.27
N ALA A 43 -14.40 -6.84 -10.92
CA ALA A 43 -14.28 -6.73 -12.39
C ALA A 43 -13.65 -7.96 -13.10
N ASP A 44 -13.16 -8.95 -12.36
CA ASP A 44 -12.64 -10.22 -12.88
C ASP A 44 -13.69 -11.22 -13.35
N ILE A 45 -14.98 -10.99 -13.03
CA ILE A 45 -16.07 -11.91 -13.41
C ILE A 45 -16.55 -11.67 -14.85
N CYS A 46 -16.45 -10.44 -15.38
CA CYS A 46 -16.80 -10.11 -16.76
C CYS A 46 -16.05 -8.84 -17.22
N SER A 47 -15.29 -8.94 -18.32
CA SER A 47 -14.57 -7.81 -18.92
C SER A 47 -15.49 -6.74 -19.50
N GLU A 48 -16.66 -7.14 -20.02
CA GLU A 48 -17.62 -6.22 -20.65
C GLU A 48 -18.28 -5.32 -19.58
N VAL A 49 -18.60 -5.88 -18.40
CA VAL A 49 -19.04 -5.09 -17.23
C VAL A 49 -17.94 -4.12 -16.78
N LYS A 50 -16.68 -4.55 -16.76
CA LYS A 50 -15.56 -3.67 -16.41
C LYS A 50 -15.49 -2.48 -17.38
N ASP A 51 -15.60 -2.71 -18.68
CA ASP A 51 -15.46 -1.65 -19.68
C ASP A 51 -16.69 -0.72 -19.72
N MET A 52 -17.90 -1.20 -19.41
CA MET A 52 -19.06 -0.32 -19.10
C MET A 52 -18.81 0.50 -17.83
N THR A 53 -18.32 -0.12 -16.75
CA THR A 53 -18.06 0.54 -15.47
C THR A 53 -16.92 1.56 -15.55
N ASP A 54 -15.92 1.33 -16.42
CA ASP A 54 -14.84 2.27 -16.68
C ASP A 54 -15.30 3.50 -17.49
N ASN A 55 -16.37 3.38 -18.27
CA ASN A 55 -17.01 4.47 -19.03
C ASN A 55 -18.28 5.04 -18.35
N MET A 56 -18.63 4.56 -17.15
CA MET A 56 -19.88 4.85 -16.44
C MET A 56 -20.24 6.35 -16.39
N ASN A 57 -19.26 7.22 -16.16
CA ASN A 57 -19.43 8.68 -16.12
C ASN A 57 -19.90 9.34 -17.44
N GLY A 58 -19.97 8.61 -18.55
CA GLY A 58 -20.53 9.08 -19.84
C GLY A 58 -21.40 8.03 -20.54
N GLN A 59 -21.90 7.05 -19.78
CA GLN A 59 -22.91 6.07 -20.22
C GLN A 59 -24.11 5.99 -19.28
N ALA A 60 -23.96 6.44 -18.03
CA ALA A 60 -25.07 6.66 -17.11
C ALA A 60 -25.61 8.09 -17.22
N ASP A 61 -24.76 9.10 -17.36
CA ASP A 61 -25.14 10.49 -17.68
C ASP A 61 -25.66 10.51 -19.14
N GLY A 62 -26.97 10.65 -19.30
CA GLY A 62 -27.69 10.44 -20.55
C GLY A 62 -28.26 11.71 -21.18
N ASP A 63 -28.51 12.76 -20.38
CA ASP A 63 -28.86 14.10 -20.89
C ASP A 63 -27.67 15.09 -20.92
N GLY A 64 -26.58 14.80 -20.20
CA GLY A 64 -25.34 15.57 -20.20
C GLY A 64 -25.24 16.64 -19.11
N ASP A 65 -26.08 16.62 -18.06
CA ASP A 65 -26.03 17.61 -16.97
C ASP A 65 -24.79 17.51 -16.06
N GLY A 66 -24.03 16.41 -16.13
CA GLY A 66 -22.82 16.15 -15.34
C GLY A 66 -23.05 15.40 -14.03
N LYS A 67 -24.30 15.00 -13.76
CA LYS A 67 -24.74 14.11 -12.68
C LYS A 67 -25.35 12.84 -13.30
N VAL A 68 -26.00 12.02 -12.48
CA VAL A 68 -26.79 10.86 -12.94
C VAL A 68 -28.05 10.78 -12.11
N SER A 69 -29.21 10.91 -12.75
CA SER A 69 -30.50 10.74 -12.10
C SER A 69 -30.80 9.27 -11.77
N LYS A 70 -31.86 9.08 -10.97
CA LYS A 70 -32.28 7.74 -10.54
C LYS A 70 -32.70 6.82 -11.69
N ASP A 71 -33.37 7.35 -12.71
CA ASP A 71 -33.85 6.54 -13.83
C ASP A 71 -32.73 6.25 -14.84
N GLU A 72 -31.82 7.20 -15.06
CA GLU A 72 -30.56 6.99 -15.78
C GLU A 72 -29.68 5.91 -15.13
N TRP A 73 -29.52 5.96 -13.81
CA TRP A 73 -28.87 4.91 -13.04
C TRP A 73 -29.54 3.55 -13.25
N HIS A 74 -30.87 3.50 -13.30
CA HIS A 74 -31.59 2.27 -13.61
C HIS A 74 -31.42 1.80 -15.06
N ASN A 75 -31.26 2.71 -16.03
CA ASN A 75 -30.95 2.35 -17.42
C ASN A 75 -29.53 1.75 -17.56
N PHE A 76 -28.54 2.34 -16.88
CA PHE A 76 -27.18 1.78 -16.78
C PHE A 76 -27.17 0.40 -16.09
N ILE A 77 -27.79 0.29 -14.91
CA ILE A 77 -27.89 -0.97 -14.16
C ILE A 77 -28.71 -2.02 -14.91
N GLY A 78 -29.74 -1.62 -15.67
CA GLY A 78 -30.51 -2.49 -16.55
C GLY A 78 -29.68 -3.04 -17.71
N SER A 79 -28.84 -2.20 -18.31
CA SER A 79 -27.90 -2.62 -19.37
C SER A 79 -26.90 -3.67 -18.86
N VAL A 80 -26.39 -3.48 -17.63
CA VAL A 80 -25.53 -4.47 -16.94
C VAL A 80 -26.31 -5.75 -16.60
N TYR A 81 -27.58 -5.66 -16.18
CA TYR A 81 -28.45 -6.81 -15.92
C TYR A 81 -28.66 -7.69 -17.16
N GLU A 82 -28.90 -7.07 -18.33
CA GLU A 82 -29.16 -7.81 -19.57
C GLU A 82 -27.89 -8.39 -20.18
N LEU A 83 -26.73 -7.77 -19.95
CA LEU A 83 -25.42 -8.28 -20.34
C LEU A 83 -25.04 -9.59 -19.60
N VAL A 84 -25.11 -9.61 -18.26
CA VAL A 84 -24.65 -10.80 -17.47
C VAL A 84 -25.77 -11.77 -17.08
N GLY A 85 -27.02 -11.35 -17.24
CA GLY A 85 -28.22 -12.10 -16.87
C GLY A 85 -28.48 -12.22 -15.37
N LYS A 86 -29.76 -12.41 -15.01
CA LYS A 86 -30.30 -12.42 -13.64
C LYS A 86 -29.39 -13.03 -12.57
N LYS A 87 -28.92 -14.26 -12.78
CA LYS A 87 -28.18 -15.01 -11.75
C LYS A 87 -26.80 -14.41 -11.45
N GLN A 88 -26.10 -13.90 -12.45
CA GLN A 88 -24.81 -13.23 -12.25
C GLN A 88 -25.02 -11.82 -11.71
N PHE A 89 -25.98 -11.08 -12.28
CA PHE A 89 -26.32 -9.74 -11.83
C PHE A 89 -26.67 -9.70 -10.34
N LEU A 90 -27.57 -10.57 -9.88
CA LEU A 90 -27.96 -10.61 -8.46
C LEU A 90 -26.81 -11.04 -7.54
N SER A 91 -25.79 -11.74 -8.05
CA SER A 91 -24.58 -12.03 -7.28
C SER A 91 -23.64 -10.83 -7.21
N LEU A 92 -23.46 -10.10 -8.31
CA LEU A 92 -22.67 -8.87 -8.38
C LEU A 92 -23.30 -7.75 -7.56
N ALA A 93 -24.59 -7.47 -7.74
CA ALA A 93 -25.30 -6.41 -7.03
C ALA A 93 -25.39 -6.64 -5.53
N ARG A 94 -25.55 -7.88 -5.06
CA ARG A 94 -25.47 -8.22 -3.62
C ARG A 94 -24.07 -7.98 -3.07
N TYR A 95 -23.04 -8.35 -3.83
CA TYR A 95 -21.66 -8.06 -3.48
C TYR A 95 -21.37 -6.54 -3.46
N TRP A 96 -21.87 -5.77 -4.43
CA TRP A 96 -21.72 -4.31 -4.44
C TRP A 96 -22.44 -3.67 -3.25
N VAL A 97 -23.67 -4.07 -2.93
CA VAL A 97 -24.38 -3.57 -1.73
C VAL A 97 -23.62 -3.91 -0.44
N SER A 98 -23.03 -5.10 -0.30
CA SER A 98 -22.14 -5.38 0.84
C SER A 98 -20.84 -4.56 0.81
N ASN A 99 -20.24 -4.35 -0.35
CA ASN A 99 -18.99 -3.60 -0.50
C ASN A 99 -19.14 -2.07 -0.40
N SER A 100 -20.34 -1.54 -0.62
CA SER A 100 -20.70 -0.15 -0.30
C SER A 100 -20.57 0.14 1.20
N GLY A 101 -20.72 -0.89 2.04
CA GLY A 101 -20.41 -0.87 3.47
C GLY A 101 -19.05 -1.47 3.85
N ALA A 102 -18.44 -2.33 3.03
CA ALA A 102 -17.21 -3.05 3.36
C ALA A 102 -16.29 -3.39 2.15
N GLN A 103 -15.38 -2.48 1.82
CA GLN A 103 -14.04 -2.70 1.21
C GLN A 103 -13.77 -3.88 0.24
N SER A 104 -13.31 -3.55 -0.98
CA SER A 104 -12.28 -4.33 -1.76
C SER A 104 -12.64 -5.74 -2.33
N THR A 105 -11.97 -6.33 -3.35
CA THR A 105 -11.04 -5.87 -4.42
C THR A 105 -10.97 -6.93 -5.59
N PRO A 106 -10.56 -6.55 -6.82
CA PRO A 106 -10.74 -7.38 -8.04
C PRO A 106 -9.49 -8.06 -8.61
N LYS A 107 -9.65 -8.74 -9.76
CA LYS A 107 -8.57 -9.12 -10.71
C LYS A 107 -8.79 -8.57 -12.13
N LYS A 108 -7.90 -8.93 -13.07
CA LYS A 108 -7.77 -8.39 -14.44
C LYS A 108 -7.70 -9.49 -15.49
N LEU A 109 -7.95 -9.14 -16.75
CA LEU A 109 -7.45 -9.88 -17.93
C LEU A 109 -6.82 -8.92 -18.97
N THR A 110 -6.21 -9.48 -20.02
CA THR A 110 -5.47 -8.82 -21.11
C THR A 110 -6.07 -9.27 -22.47
N THR A 111 -5.77 -8.72 -23.65
CA THR A 111 -4.73 -7.76 -24.10
C THR A 111 -5.40 -6.43 -24.56
N LYS A 112 -5.11 -5.66 -25.63
CA LYS A 112 -4.14 -5.66 -26.76
C LYS A 112 -3.90 -4.21 -27.24
N LYS A 113 -3.29 -4.00 -28.41
CA LYS A 113 -3.10 -2.66 -29.02
C LYS A 113 -3.14 -2.74 -30.56
N THR A 114 -3.67 -1.70 -31.21
CA THR A 114 -3.60 -1.43 -32.65
C THR A 114 -3.37 0.07 -32.86
N ASP A 115 -2.61 0.44 -33.90
CA ASP A 115 -2.28 1.84 -34.21
C ASP A 115 -3.34 2.54 -35.08
N ARG A 116 -3.39 3.87 -34.99
CA ARG A 116 -3.74 4.76 -36.11
C ARG A 116 -3.12 6.16 -35.93
N THR A 117 -2.50 6.64 -37.00
CA THR A 117 -1.88 7.97 -37.15
C THR A 117 -2.91 8.99 -37.68
N ILE A 118 -2.47 10.22 -38.01
CA ILE A 118 -3.19 11.36 -38.65
C ILE A 118 -3.81 12.35 -37.63
N SER A 119 -3.67 13.68 -37.71
CA SER A 119 -2.71 14.59 -38.38
C SER A 119 -2.88 16.03 -37.81
N GLN A 120 -1.92 16.94 -38.04
CA GLN A 120 -2.14 18.40 -37.91
C GLN A 120 -2.85 18.96 -39.17
N PRO A 121 -3.54 20.12 -39.09
CA PRO A 121 -2.93 21.47 -39.13
C PRO A 121 -3.20 22.29 -37.83
N ASP A 122 -2.56 23.39 -37.44
CA ASP A 122 -1.70 24.45 -38.04
C ASP A 122 -2.39 25.84 -38.15
N VAL A 123 -1.58 26.91 -38.25
CA VAL A 123 -1.89 28.34 -38.43
C VAL A 123 -2.32 29.14 -37.17
N GLY A 124 -1.64 30.28 -36.93
CA GLY A 124 -2.10 31.36 -36.04
C GLY A 124 -1.01 32.01 -35.17
N ALA A 125 -0.33 33.06 -35.68
CA ALA A 125 0.80 33.70 -34.98
C ALA A 125 0.55 35.15 -34.55
N ALA A 126 0.79 35.46 -33.27
CA ALA A 126 1.00 36.82 -32.74
C ALA A 126 1.74 36.75 -31.38
N GLY A 127 2.68 37.67 -31.09
CA GLY A 127 3.33 37.79 -29.76
C GLY A 127 4.86 37.54 -29.69
N SER A 128 5.60 37.87 -30.75
CA SER A 128 7.02 37.51 -30.96
C SER A 128 8.07 38.27 -30.12
N VAL A 129 7.80 38.56 -28.85
CA VAL A 129 8.80 39.13 -27.91
C VAL A 129 8.73 38.42 -26.55
N SER A 130 7.53 38.29 -25.97
CA SER A 130 7.32 37.48 -24.76
C SER A 130 7.58 35.99 -25.02
N ALA A 131 7.25 35.51 -26.23
CA ALA A 131 7.43 34.12 -26.64
C ALA A 131 8.90 33.68 -26.66
N GLU A 132 9.86 34.56 -27.02
CA GLU A 132 11.28 34.19 -27.06
C GLU A 132 11.90 34.03 -25.66
N GLU A 133 11.59 34.92 -24.71
CA GLU A 133 12.02 34.70 -23.32
C GLU A 133 11.41 33.44 -22.71
N ALA A 134 10.12 33.21 -22.96
CA ALA A 134 9.42 32.01 -22.50
C ALA A 134 10.02 30.75 -23.13
N ALA A 135 10.32 30.77 -24.43
CA ALA A 135 11.00 29.69 -25.13
C ALA A 135 12.42 29.48 -24.60
N ALA A 136 13.22 30.53 -24.39
CA ALA A 136 14.56 30.44 -23.82
C ALA A 136 14.55 29.83 -22.41
N LYS A 137 13.65 30.28 -21.53
CA LYS A 137 13.45 29.71 -20.18
C LYS A 137 12.99 28.24 -20.24
N LYS A 138 12.12 27.89 -21.19
CA LYS A 138 11.61 26.51 -21.41
C LYS A 138 12.67 25.58 -22.04
N ILE A 139 13.51 26.10 -22.94
CA ILE A 139 14.66 25.39 -23.51
C ILE A 139 15.72 25.17 -22.42
N GLN A 140 16.04 26.19 -21.62
CA GLN A 140 16.98 26.01 -20.50
C GLN A 140 16.46 25.02 -19.45
N SER A 141 15.17 25.04 -19.09
CA SER A 141 14.61 24.06 -18.15
C SER A 141 14.57 22.65 -18.74
N ALA A 142 14.26 22.51 -20.04
CA ALA A 142 14.37 21.24 -20.76
C ALA A 142 15.82 20.74 -20.85
N HIS A 143 16.80 21.63 -21.05
CA HIS A 143 18.21 21.28 -21.15
C HIS A 143 18.82 20.90 -19.79
N ARG A 144 18.43 21.59 -18.70
CA ARG A 144 18.77 21.19 -17.31
C ARG A 144 18.10 19.85 -16.96
N GLY A 145 16.82 19.68 -17.31
CA GLY A 145 16.09 18.41 -17.11
C GLY A 145 16.67 17.25 -17.93
N ASN A 146 17.18 17.51 -19.14
CA ASN A 146 17.84 16.51 -19.97
C ASN A 146 19.27 16.21 -19.52
N ALA A 147 20.00 17.20 -18.98
CA ALA A 147 21.28 16.97 -18.31
C ALA A 147 21.09 16.07 -17.08
N ALA A 148 20.17 16.42 -16.17
CA ALA A 148 19.83 15.61 -15.00
C ALA A 148 19.33 14.20 -15.38
N ARG A 149 18.49 14.07 -16.42
CA ARG A 149 18.09 12.74 -16.95
C ARG A 149 19.26 11.95 -17.53
N LYS A 150 20.21 12.60 -18.21
CA LYS A 150 21.42 11.95 -18.75
C LYS A 150 22.38 11.52 -17.64
N GLU A 151 22.51 12.31 -16.59
CA GLU A 151 23.29 12.03 -15.38
C GLU A 151 22.67 10.88 -14.57
N VAL A 152 21.36 10.92 -14.28
CA VAL A 152 20.63 9.81 -13.64
C VAL A 152 20.71 8.53 -14.48
N LYS A 153 20.64 8.64 -15.82
CA LYS A 153 20.82 7.48 -16.71
C LYS A 153 22.26 6.95 -16.67
N ALA A 154 23.27 7.82 -16.63
CA ALA A 154 24.65 7.41 -16.46
C ALA A 154 24.89 6.72 -15.11
N ILE A 155 24.34 7.25 -14.01
CA ILE A 155 24.40 6.63 -12.66
C ILE A 155 23.71 5.26 -12.67
N ALA A 156 22.57 5.11 -13.36
CA ALA A 156 21.89 3.83 -13.52
C ALA A 156 22.70 2.84 -14.38
N GLU A 157 23.33 3.29 -15.46
CA GLU A 157 24.20 2.46 -16.31
C GLU A 157 25.50 2.06 -15.61
N THR A 158 26.06 2.93 -14.75
CA THR A 158 27.21 2.60 -13.89
C THR A 158 26.81 1.57 -12.83
N LYS A 159 25.66 1.72 -12.15
CA LYS A 159 25.12 0.69 -11.25
C LYS A 159 24.90 -0.65 -11.96
N LYS A 160 24.39 -0.63 -13.19
CA LYS A 160 24.20 -1.85 -14.01
C LYS A 160 25.52 -2.48 -14.49
N LYS A 161 26.65 -1.76 -14.40
CA LYS A 161 28.00 -2.27 -14.68
C LYS A 161 28.73 -2.75 -13.42
N THR A 162 28.42 -2.21 -12.24
CA THR A 162 28.94 -2.74 -10.96
C THR A 162 28.13 -3.91 -10.40
N SER A 163 26.88 -4.10 -10.83
CA SER A 163 26.08 -5.30 -10.54
C SER A 163 26.52 -6.54 -11.36
N GLY A 164 27.82 -6.87 -11.34
CA GLY A 164 28.37 -8.04 -12.00
C GLY A 164 28.15 -9.32 -11.20
N SER A 165 27.66 -10.39 -11.84
CA SER A 165 27.58 -11.77 -11.32
C SER A 165 26.78 -12.03 -10.02
N GLY A 166 26.16 -11.03 -9.40
CA GLY A 166 25.28 -11.22 -8.24
C GLY A 166 23.93 -11.83 -8.62
N GLN A 167 23.41 -12.74 -7.79
CA GLN A 167 22.05 -13.29 -7.92
C GLN A 167 21.00 -12.20 -7.66
N ASN A 168 19.98 -12.11 -8.51
CA ASN A 168 18.95 -11.08 -8.36
C ASN A 168 17.83 -11.53 -7.41
N HIS A 169 17.86 -10.98 -6.19
CA HIS A 169 16.82 -11.15 -5.16
C HIS A 169 15.96 -9.88 -4.95
N GLY A 170 15.89 -8.98 -5.95
CA GLY A 170 15.10 -7.74 -5.90
C GLY A 170 15.93 -6.46 -5.70
N PRO A 171 15.27 -5.29 -5.65
CA PRO A 171 15.96 -4.01 -5.51
C PRO A 171 16.67 -3.87 -4.15
N PRO A 172 17.82 -3.18 -4.09
CA PRO A 172 18.67 -3.14 -2.90
C PRO A 172 18.07 -2.35 -1.72
N LYS A 173 17.05 -1.51 -1.95
CA LYS A 173 16.27 -0.82 -0.90
C LYS A 173 14.77 -1.08 -1.09
N VAL A 174 13.96 -0.79 -0.07
CA VAL A 174 12.49 -0.70 -0.18
C VAL A 174 12.08 0.62 -0.87
N THR A 175 10.81 0.75 -1.22
CA THR A 175 10.25 1.91 -1.90
C THR A 175 10.42 3.20 -1.10
N THR A 176 11.08 4.18 -1.70
CA THR A 176 11.27 5.51 -1.10
C THR A 176 10.01 6.36 -1.16
N VAL A 177 9.93 7.42 -0.35
CA VAL A 177 8.80 8.37 -0.35
C VAL A 177 8.55 8.98 -1.74
N ALA A 178 9.59 9.18 -2.55
CA ALA A 178 9.45 9.71 -3.91
C ALA A 178 8.84 8.68 -4.87
N GLU A 179 9.22 7.40 -4.75
CA GLU A 179 8.65 6.32 -5.57
C GLU A 179 7.21 6.00 -5.13
N LEU A 180 6.91 6.07 -3.83
CA LEU A 180 5.53 6.02 -3.32
C LEU A 180 4.68 7.17 -3.86
N TRP A 181 5.21 8.40 -3.91
CA TRP A 181 4.51 9.54 -4.51
C TRP A 181 4.15 9.27 -5.98
N ASP A 182 5.05 8.67 -6.77
CA ASP A 182 4.78 8.23 -8.14
C ASP A 182 3.72 7.09 -8.22
N HIS A 183 3.51 6.32 -7.15
CA HIS A 183 2.43 5.33 -7.06
C HIS A 183 1.08 5.94 -6.64
N LEU A 184 1.08 6.98 -5.82
CA LEU A 184 -0.13 7.71 -5.41
C LEU A 184 -0.61 8.67 -6.52
N THR A 185 0.29 9.34 -7.22
CA THR A 185 -0.03 10.39 -8.22
C THR A 185 -0.17 9.94 -9.67
N VAL A 186 -0.10 8.63 -9.94
CA VAL A 186 -0.48 8.03 -11.23
C VAL A 186 -1.91 7.49 -11.15
N GLU A 187 -2.83 8.10 -11.89
CA GLU A 187 -4.22 7.65 -12.04
C GLU A 187 -4.31 6.34 -12.86
N PRO A 188 -5.36 5.52 -12.68
CA PRO A 188 -5.68 4.40 -13.57
C PRO A 188 -5.94 4.90 -15.01
N GLY A 189 -4.92 4.75 -15.87
CA GLY A 189 -4.88 5.36 -17.21
C GLY A 189 -3.54 6.05 -17.51
N GLY A 190 -2.69 6.26 -16.51
CA GLY A 190 -1.35 6.84 -16.68
C GLY A 190 -1.31 8.38 -16.64
N ARG A 191 -2.45 9.04 -16.39
CA ARG A 191 -2.49 10.48 -16.12
C ARG A 191 -1.77 10.78 -14.80
N LEU A 192 -0.97 11.84 -14.83
CA LEU A 192 -0.27 12.35 -13.66
C LEU A 192 -1.08 13.48 -13.03
N ILE A 193 -1.35 13.36 -11.74
CA ILE A 193 -1.74 14.49 -10.89
C ILE A 193 -0.50 15.04 -10.19
N THR A 194 -0.52 16.32 -9.77
CA THR A 194 0.66 16.97 -9.16
C THR A 194 0.47 17.31 -7.69
N SER A 195 -0.68 16.95 -7.14
CA SER A 195 -1.10 17.15 -5.75
C SER A 195 -2.17 16.13 -5.36
N LEU A 196 -2.37 15.97 -4.07
CA LEU A 196 -3.39 15.11 -3.42
C LEU A 196 -4.05 15.93 -2.29
N GLU A 197 -5.30 15.64 -1.96
CA GLU A 197 -6.08 16.37 -0.95
C GLU A 197 -5.68 15.90 0.47
N VAL A 198 -5.75 16.77 1.48
CA VAL A 198 -5.41 16.39 2.88
C VAL A 198 -6.23 15.19 3.35
N ILE A 199 -7.51 15.15 2.98
CA ILE A 199 -8.42 14.05 3.30
C ILE A 199 -7.92 12.68 2.79
N ASP A 200 -7.29 12.62 1.61
CA ASP A 200 -6.73 11.37 1.05
C ASP A 200 -5.70 10.75 2.01
N PHE A 201 -4.85 11.58 2.63
CA PHE A 201 -3.81 11.13 3.56
C PHE A 201 -4.39 10.68 4.90
N ILE A 202 -5.47 11.30 5.37
CA ILE A 202 -6.15 10.89 6.61
C ILE A 202 -6.89 9.56 6.39
N GLU A 203 -7.56 9.35 5.25
CA GLU A 203 -8.12 8.03 4.90
C GLU A 203 -7.03 6.95 4.82
N HIS A 204 -5.88 7.24 4.20
CA HIS A 204 -4.75 6.31 4.19
C HIS A 204 -4.19 6.05 5.60
N PHE A 205 -4.05 7.08 6.45
CA PHE A 205 -3.59 6.91 7.83
C PHE A 205 -4.56 6.04 8.66
N MET A 206 -5.86 6.28 8.56
CA MET A 206 -6.90 5.45 9.19
C MET A 206 -6.82 3.98 8.75
N LEU A 207 -6.46 3.71 7.49
CA LEU A 207 -6.22 2.34 7.00
C LEU A 207 -4.91 1.76 7.56
N MET A 208 -3.82 2.54 7.58
CA MET A 208 -2.51 2.10 8.08
C MET A 208 -2.56 1.76 9.58
N SER A 209 -3.12 2.64 10.42
CA SER A 209 -3.32 2.40 11.85
C SER A 209 -4.09 1.10 12.11
N LYS A 210 -5.25 0.93 11.47
CA LYS A 210 -6.06 -0.32 11.52
C LYS A 210 -5.35 -1.57 10.96
N THR A 211 -4.16 -1.43 10.39
CA THR A 211 -3.37 -2.53 9.82
C THR A 211 -1.95 -2.67 10.40
N GLY A 212 -1.67 -2.05 11.55
CA GLY A 212 -0.40 -2.24 12.27
C GLY A 212 0.67 -1.20 11.97
N LEU A 213 0.27 0.02 11.59
CA LEU A 213 1.10 1.22 11.75
C LEU A 213 0.66 1.95 13.02
N ASP A 214 1.16 1.48 14.16
CA ASP A 214 0.80 1.90 15.51
C ASP A 214 2.07 1.98 16.39
N MET A 215 1.94 2.41 17.64
CA MET A 215 3.08 2.51 18.56
C MET A 215 3.74 1.15 18.90
N GLU A 216 3.13 0.01 18.56
CA GLU A 216 3.70 -1.31 18.86
C GLU A 216 4.94 -1.60 18.01
N LEU A 217 5.03 -1.01 16.82
CA LEU A 217 6.23 -1.07 15.97
C LEU A 217 7.47 -0.58 16.70
N ALA A 218 7.41 0.63 17.28
CA ALA A 218 8.52 1.26 18.00
C ALA A 218 8.97 0.45 19.22
N ASN A 219 8.03 -0.24 19.88
CA ASN A 219 8.28 -1.09 21.04
C ASN A 219 8.70 -2.52 20.69
N THR A 220 8.53 -2.96 19.44
CA THR A 220 8.75 -4.36 19.03
C THR A 220 9.93 -4.54 18.07
N VAL A 221 10.19 -3.60 17.16
CA VAL A 221 11.18 -3.79 16.09
C VAL A 221 12.33 -2.82 16.24
N SER A 222 13.53 -3.30 15.95
CA SER A 222 14.72 -2.46 15.84
C SER A 222 14.51 -1.34 14.80
N MET A 223 14.89 -0.10 15.13
CA MET A 223 14.78 1.09 14.28
C MET A 223 16.17 1.70 14.04
N ALA A 224 16.45 2.17 12.82
CA ALA A 224 17.76 2.69 12.43
C ALA A 224 17.90 4.21 12.55
N ASN A 225 16.83 4.98 12.31
CA ASN A 225 16.91 6.43 12.06
C ASN A 225 16.23 7.27 13.15
N LEU A 226 16.08 6.74 14.37
CA LEU A 226 15.60 7.52 15.51
C LEU A 226 16.71 8.46 16.00
N SER A 227 16.34 9.70 16.33
CA SER A 227 17.21 10.63 17.04
C SER A 227 17.38 10.21 18.50
N GLU A 228 18.55 10.50 19.09
CA GLU A 228 18.74 10.46 20.54
C GLU A 228 17.81 11.50 21.18
N SER A 229 16.71 11.04 21.77
CA SER A 229 15.66 11.88 22.35
C SER A 229 14.78 11.05 23.29
N ASP A 230 14.52 11.57 24.49
CA ASP A 230 13.70 10.91 25.51
C ASP A 230 12.19 10.90 25.20
N ASN A 231 11.75 11.51 24.08
CA ASN A 231 10.33 11.56 23.74
C ASN A 231 9.80 10.16 23.38
N GLN A 232 8.74 9.74 24.06
CA GLN A 232 8.09 8.45 23.83
C GLN A 232 7.38 8.38 22.47
N PRO A 233 7.11 7.17 21.93
CA PRO A 233 6.27 6.97 20.75
C PRO A 233 4.86 7.53 20.97
N GLU A 234 4.35 8.35 20.05
CA GLU A 234 2.93 8.72 20.01
C GLU A 234 2.10 7.66 19.28
N ASP A 235 1.00 7.21 19.88
CA ASP A 235 -0.07 6.52 19.16
C ASP A 235 -1.08 7.57 18.66
N LEU A 236 -0.84 8.08 17.45
CA LEU A 236 -1.56 9.22 16.90
C LEU A 236 -2.96 8.84 16.41
N SER A 237 -3.98 9.58 16.85
CA SER A 237 -5.33 9.48 16.31
C SER A 237 -5.45 10.13 14.91
N PRO A 238 -6.49 9.78 14.12
CA PRO A 238 -6.77 10.47 12.86
C PRO A 238 -7.01 11.98 13.01
N GLY A 239 -7.54 12.42 14.16
CA GLY A 239 -7.76 13.84 14.47
C GLY A 239 -6.44 14.60 14.67
N GLU A 240 -5.50 14.03 15.42
CA GLU A 240 -4.16 14.62 15.59
C GLU A 240 -3.41 14.71 14.25
N VAL A 241 -3.48 13.67 13.42
CA VAL A 241 -2.84 13.68 12.08
C VAL A 241 -3.54 14.65 11.12
N ALA A 242 -4.85 14.86 11.24
CA ALA A 242 -5.58 15.90 10.50
C ALA A 242 -5.15 17.31 10.91
N HIS A 243 -5.11 17.59 12.22
CA HIS A 243 -4.66 18.88 12.77
C HIS A 243 -3.23 19.21 12.32
N LEU A 244 -2.28 18.28 12.50
CA LEU A 244 -0.90 18.41 12.05
C LEU A 244 -0.79 18.62 10.52
N SER A 245 -1.73 18.08 9.75
CA SER A 245 -1.74 18.26 8.29
C SER A 245 -2.17 19.66 7.86
N VAL A 246 -3.13 20.26 8.55
CA VAL A 246 -3.50 21.67 8.35
C VAL A 246 -2.36 22.58 8.80
N MET A 247 -1.73 22.30 9.95
CA MET A 247 -0.55 23.03 10.41
C MET A 247 0.60 23.00 9.38
N LEU A 248 0.89 21.84 8.77
CA LEU A 248 1.97 21.68 7.79
C LEU A 248 1.70 22.40 6.46
N ILE A 249 0.45 22.81 6.20
CA ILE A 249 0.13 23.70 5.09
C ILE A 249 0.57 25.13 5.43
N SER A 250 0.20 25.63 6.61
CA SER A 250 0.52 26.98 7.09
C SER A 250 2.00 27.16 7.45
N ASN A 251 2.64 26.15 8.05
CA ASN A 251 4.05 26.08 8.38
C ASN A 251 4.72 24.87 7.68
N PRO A 252 5.26 25.04 6.45
CA PRO A 252 5.86 23.96 5.67
C PRO A 252 7.11 23.31 6.26
N ASP A 253 7.68 23.89 7.33
CA ASP A 253 8.93 23.49 7.96
C ASP A 253 8.73 23.14 9.46
N LEU A 254 7.47 22.88 9.87
CA LEU A 254 7.06 22.37 11.19
C LEU A 254 7.95 21.22 11.67
N ASP A 255 8.40 21.29 12.93
CA ASP A 255 9.27 20.30 13.58
C ASP A 255 8.54 19.42 14.61
N GLU A 256 9.26 18.44 15.19
CA GLU A 256 8.69 17.49 16.15
C GLU A 256 8.27 18.16 17.48
N ALA A 257 8.98 19.19 17.93
CA ALA A 257 8.71 19.84 19.21
C ALA A 257 7.42 20.67 19.13
N LEU A 258 7.31 21.51 18.09
CA LEU A 258 6.10 22.29 17.81
C LEU A 258 4.89 21.38 17.47
N ALA A 259 5.12 20.23 16.83
CA ALA A 259 4.07 19.26 16.58
C ALA A 259 3.57 18.58 17.86
N ARG A 260 4.45 18.23 18.81
CA ARG A 260 4.05 17.68 20.12
C ARG A 260 3.30 18.72 20.96
N GLU A 261 3.79 19.96 21.02
CA GLU A 261 3.12 21.07 21.71
C GLU A 261 1.70 21.31 21.15
N ALA A 262 1.50 21.18 19.84
CA ALA A 262 0.21 21.40 19.20
C ALA A 262 -0.79 20.24 19.34
N ILE A 263 -0.35 18.97 19.43
CA ILE A 263 -1.28 17.85 19.68
C ILE A 263 -1.69 17.74 21.14
N GLU A 264 -0.86 18.15 22.10
CA GLU A 264 -1.14 18.07 23.53
C GLU A 264 -2.53 18.62 23.95
N PRO A 265 -2.96 19.85 23.57
CA PRO A 265 -4.27 20.38 23.97
C PRO A 265 -5.48 19.68 23.32
N ILE A 266 -5.29 18.97 22.20
CA ILE A 266 -6.37 18.26 21.48
C ILE A 266 -6.34 16.74 21.69
N ARG A 267 -5.30 16.21 22.36
CA ARG A 267 -5.01 14.78 22.51
C ARG A 267 -6.20 14.00 23.07
N GLU A 268 -6.71 14.41 24.22
CA GLU A 268 -7.79 13.70 24.92
C GLU A 268 -9.08 13.66 24.08
N GLU A 269 -9.45 14.77 23.44
CA GLU A 269 -10.63 14.86 22.57
C GLU A 269 -10.48 13.97 21.31
N CYS A 270 -9.32 14.01 20.65
CA CYS A 270 -9.08 13.24 19.43
C CYS A 270 -8.92 11.72 19.70
N ARG A 271 -8.48 11.33 20.90
CA ARG A 271 -8.28 9.94 21.33
C ARG A 271 -9.50 9.33 22.04
N LEU A 272 -10.62 10.05 22.17
CA LEU A 272 -11.90 9.47 22.59
C LEU A 272 -12.27 8.25 21.72
N PRO A 273 -12.89 7.18 22.27
CA PRO A 273 -13.20 5.96 21.53
C PRO A 273 -13.94 6.23 20.21
N MET A 274 -13.25 5.97 19.09
CA MET A 274 -13.72 6.41 17.78
C MET A 274 -15.01 5.68 17.38
N GLU A 275 -16.12 6.42 17.36
CA GLU A 275 -17.45 5.88 17.11
C GLU A 275 -17.53 5.09 15.78
N ALA A 276 -18.28 3.98 15.81
CA ALA A 276 -18.40 3.06 14.69
C ALA A 276 -19.12 3.71 13.49
N GLY A 277 -18.32 4.26 12.57
CA GLY A 277 -18.80 4.96 11.38
C GLY A 277 -17.97 6.18 10.99
N LYS A 278 -17.16 6.75 11.91
CA LYS A 278 -16.33 7.93 11.62
C LYS A 278 -15.37 7.71 10.46
N SER A 279 -15.26 8.74 9.63
CA SER A 279 -14.50 8.85 8.38
C SER A 279 -13.48 9.98 8.47
N ALA A 280 -12.66 10.20 7.44
CA ALA A 280 -11.75 11.33 7.41
C ALA A 280 -12.49 12.70 7.38
N ARG A 281 -13.74 12.76 6.90
CA ARG A 281 -14.56 13.99 6.87
C ARG A 281 -14.95 14.49 8.26
N ASP A 282 -14.95 13.59 9.24
CA ASP A 282 -15.24 13.91 10.64
C ASP A 282 -14.05 14.57 11.36
N PHE A 283 -12.89 14.68 10.69
CA PHE A 283 -11.65 15.28 11.18
C PHE A 283 -11.07 16.36 10.24
N VAL A 284 -11.59 16.50 9.01
CA VAL A 284 -10.99 17.30 7.93
C VAL A 284 -12.07 18.13 7.22
N GLU A 285 -11.92 19.45 7.24
CA GLU A 285 -12.78 20.40 6.50
C GLU A 285 -12.65 20.22 4.98
N GLN A 286 -13.70 20.52 4.23
CA GLN A 286 -13.77 20.18 2.79
C GLN A 286 -12.73 20.88 1.92
N ASP A 287 -12.15 21.99 2.39
CA ASP A 287 -11.13 22.80 1.75
C ASP A 287 -9.79 22.84 2.51
N ALA A 288 -9.57 21.89 3.44
CA ALA A 288 -8.34 21.73 4.24
C ALA A 288 -7.03 21.60 3.42
N GLY A 289 -7.13 21.54 2.10
CA GLY A 289 -6.04 21.87 1.19
C GLY A 289 -5.35 20.67 0.55
N VAL A 290 -4.19 20.93 -0.06
CA VAL A 290 -3.46 19.94 -0.86
C VAL A 290 -1.97 19.88 -0.56
N TYR A 291 -1.43 18.66 -0.61
CA TYR A 291 0.00 18.41 -0.60
C TYR A 291 0.58 18.32 -2.01
N LYS A 292 1.86 18.66 -2.10
CA LYS A 292 2.78 18.31 -3.19
C LYS A 292 3.97 17.58 -2.56
N LEU A 293 4.81 16.90 -3.36
CA LEU A 293 5.91 16.05 -2.89
C LEU A 293 6.75 16.62 -1.71
N LYS A 294 7.09 17.92 -1.66
CA LYS A 294 7.80 18.50 -0.48
C LYS A 294 7.00 18.34 0.81
N ARG A 295 5.72 18.75 0.82
CA ARG A 295 4.84 18.63 2.00
C ARG A 295 4.55 17.18 2.35
N PHE A 296 4.29 16.32 1.37
CA PHE A 296 4.09 14.89 1.62
C PHE A 296 5.33 14.24 2.25
N LYS A 297 6.53 14.55 1.75
CA LYS A 297 7.78 14.08 2.38
C LYS A 297 7.91 14.58 3.82
N ARG A 298 7.60 15.85 4.08
CA ARG A 298 7.64 16.39 5.45
C ARG A 298 6.59 15.78 6.38
N TRP A 299 5.41 15.43 5.86
CA TRP A 299 4.37 14.71 6.59
C TRP A 299 4.83 13.30 6.97
N CYS A 300 5.42 12.54 6.04
CA CYS A 300 6.00 11.23 6.33
C CYS A 300 7.14 11.29 7.37
N GLU A 301 8.01 12.31 7.29
CA GLU A 301 9.06 12.55 8.28
C GLU A 301 8.48 12.84 9.67
N LEU A 302 7.48 13.71 9.76
CA LEU A 302 6.89 14.13 11.02
C LEU A 302 6.11 12.97 11.69
N LEU A 303 5.35 12.21 10.89
CA LEU A 303 4.63 11.02 11.35
C LEU A 303 5.61 9.97 11.90
N ALA A 304 6.68 9.67 11.16
CA ALA A 304 7.72 8.73 11.57
C ALA A 304 8.44 9.18 12.86
N ALA A 305 8.75 10.47 12.99
CA ALA A 305 9.39 11.03 14.18
C ALA A 305 8.48 10.92 15.42
N LEU A 306 7.23 11.39 15.33
CA LEU A 306 6.27 11.35 16.45
C LEU A 306 5.99 9.92 16.92
N MET A 307 5.72 9.00 15.98
CA MET A 307 5.46 7.58 16.27
C MET A 307 6.73 6.79 16.63
N ARG A 308 7.93 7.40 16.57
CA ARG A 308 9.24 6.77 16.82
C ARG A 308 9.45 5.48 16.01
N ILE A 309 9.13 5.53 14.72
CA ILE A 309 9.33 4.42 13.75
C ILE A 309 10.20 4.86 12.57
N ASP A 310 10.89 3.92 11.93
CA ASP A 310 11.55 4.20 10.65
C ASP A 310 10.51 4.58 9.57
N MET A 311 10.85 5.57 8.75
CA MET A 311 10.00 6.04 7.64
C MET A 311 9.68 4.94 6.60
N GLU A 312 10.45 3.84 6.58
CA GLU A 312 10.18 2.65 5.76
C GLU A 312 8.83 1.98 6.13
N TYR A 313 8.37 2.05 7.38
CA TYR A 313 7.07 1.50 7.78
C TYR A 313 5.92 2.32 7.20
N VAL A 314 6.04 3.65 7.22
CA VAL A 314 5.06 4.57 6.62
C VAL A 314 4.97 4.32 5.11
N THR A 315 6.11 4.23 4.40
CA THR A 315 6.07 3.99 2.95
C THR A 315 5.54 2.60 2.60
N THR A 316 5.97 1.57 3.33
CA THR A 316 5.49 0.19 3.19
C THR A 316 3.97 0.10 3.34
N MET A 317 3.40 0.75 4.35
CA MET A 317 1.98 0.59 4.67
C MET A 317 1.06 1.37 3.73
N MET A 318 1.43 2.58 3.31
CA MET A 318 0.70 3.26 2.22
C MET A 318 0.76 2.45 0.91
N LEU A 319 1.92 1.87 0.61
CA LEU A 319 2.12 1.10 -0.62
C LEU A 319 1.39 -0.25 -0.60
N TRP A 320 1.33 -0.92 0.55
CA TRP A 320 0.51 -2.12 0.75
C TRP A 320 -0.95 -1.84 0.39
N HIS A 321 -1.55 -0.78 0.95
CA HIS A 321 -2.92 -0.38 0.60
C HIS A 321 -3.07 -0.01 -0.88
N ARG A 322 -2.06 0.65 -1.47
CA ARG A 322 -2.10 1.12 -2.86
C ARG A 322 -1.93 0.05 -3.93
N VAL A 323 -1.07 -0.97 -3.73
CA VAL A 323 -0.74 -1.98 -4.76
C VAL A 323 -0.78 -3.45 -4.28
N GLN A 324 -1.11 -3.70 -3.01
CA GLN A 324 -1.20 -5.05 -2.42
C GLN A 324 0.10 -5.88 -2.52
N VAL A 325 1.24 -5.20 -2.37
CA VAL A 325 2.58 -5.80 -2.23
C VAL A 325 3.15 -5.40 -0.88
N PHE A 326 3.47 -6.39 -0.04
CA PHE A 326 4.17 -6.17 1.23
C PHE A 326 5.68 -6.26 1.02
N GLU A 327 6.33 -5.11 0.81
CA GLU A 327 7.77 -5.00 1.05
C GLU A 327 8.01 -5.10 2.56
N MET A 328 8.93 -5.95 3.00
CA MET A 328 9.31 -6.02 4.41
C MET A 328 10.49 -5.07 4.65
N PRO A 329 10.41 -4.13 5.61
CA PRO A 329 11.54 -3.28 6.01
C PRO A 329 12.76 -4.10 6.43
N GLU A 330 13.95 -3.54 6.26
CA GLU A 330 15.18 -4.31 6.41
C GLU A 330 15.42 -4.80 7.83
N LEU A 331 15.21 -3.95 8.84
CA LEU A 331 15.37 -4.34 10.24
C LEU A 331 14.29 -5.32 10.71
N LEU A 332 13.06 -5.26 10.20
CA LEU A 332 12.04 -6.28 10.48
C LEU A 332 12.47 -7.66 9.97
N CYS A 333 13.13 -7.73 8.80
CA CYS A 333 13.73 -8.97 8.30
C CYS A 333 14.79 -9.52 9.26
N VAL A 334 15.69 -8.65 9.72
CA VAL A 334 16.84 -9.03 10.55
C VAL A 334 16.40 -9.40 11.97
N ASP A 335 15.38 -8.73 12.51
CA ASP A 335 14.75 -9.07 13.78
C ASP A 335 14.00 -10.41 13.72
N VAL A 336 13.30 -10.72 12.62
CA VAL A 336 12.72 -12.06 12.39
C VAL A 336 13.82 -13.13 12.33
N LEU A 337 14.82 -12.94 11.45
CA LEU A 337 15.92 -13.89 11.25
C LEU A 337 16.71 -14.14 12.53
N SER A 338 17.12 -13.09 13.25
CA SER A 338 17.86 -13.23 14.51
C SER A 338 17.06 -13.93 15.60
N ASN A 339 15.73 -13.82 15.58
CA ASN A 339 14.86 -14.51 16.54
C ASN A 339 14.57 -15.97 16.17
N CYS A 340 14.74 -16.42 14.92
CA CYS A 340 14.42 -17.80 14.50
C CYS A 340 15.63 -18.67 14.07
N MET A 341 16.77 -18.06 13.71
CA MET A 341 17.95 -18.77 13.26
C MET A 341 18.88 -19.16 14.42
N GLU A 342 19.06 -20.46 14.65
CA GLU A 342 20.16 -20.98 15.48
C GLU A 342 21.49 -20.83 14.72
N SER A 343 22.10 -19.64 14.78
CA SER A 343 23.42 -19.41 14.19
C SER A 343 24.21 -18.34 14.92
N GLU A 344 25.54 -18.43 14.92
CA GLU A 344 26.39 -17.46 15.62
C GLU A 344 26.19 -16.02 15.13
N LYS A 345 25.91 -15.80 13.84
CA LYS A 345 25.58 -14.45 13.32
C LYS A 345 24.25 -13.88 13.87
N ALA A 346 23.30 -14.74 14.27
CA ALA A 346 22.08 -14.30 14.95
C ALA A 346 22.37 -13.89 16.40
N LYS A 347 23.21 -14.66 17.10
CA LYS A 347 23.74 -14.31 18.43
C LYS A 347 24.67 -13.09 18.38
N GLU A 348 25.32 -12.83 17.25
CA GLU A 348 26.18 -11.67 16.99
C GLU A 348 25.33 -10.40 16.79
N TRP A 349 24.32 -10.42 15.91
CA TRP A 349 23.34 -9.34 15.78
C TRP A 349 22.69 -8.99 17.13
N ALA A 350 22.22 -9.99 17.87
CA ALA A 350 21.63 -9.79 19.20
C ALA A 350 22.59 -9.20 20.25
N ARG A 351 23.91 -9.14 19.97
CA ARG A 351 24.91 -8.44 20.77
C ARG A 351 25.30 -7.08 20.18
N THR A 352 25.33 -6.92 18.86
CA THR A 352 25.79 -5.69 18.19
C THR A 352 24.72 -4.62 18.05
N VAL A 353 23.42 -4.97 18.09
CA VAL A 353 22.32 -3.98 18.15
C VAL A 353 22.49 -3.01 19.33
N SER A 354 22.93 -3.51 20.48
CA SER A 354 23.18 -2.69 21.68
C SER A 354 24.50 -1.90 21.67
N ALA A 355 25.29 -1.98 20.59
CA ALA A 355 26.64 -1.39 20.50
C ALA A 355 26.85 -0.49 19.26
N GLY A 356 26.09 -0.72 18.17
CA GLY A 356 26.12 0.09 16.96
C GLY A 356 27.40 -0.03 16.11
N GLY A 357 27.52 0.86 15.11
CA GLY A 357 28.69 0.97 14.24
C GLY A 357 28.83 -0.13 13.17
N LEU A 358 30.01 -0.18 12.53
CA LEU A 358 30.29 -1.03 11.36
C LEU A 358 30.00 -2.53 11.61
N ALA A 359 30.30 -3.03 12.82
CA ALA A 359 30.05 -4.42 13.19
C ALA A 359 28.55 -4.80 13.19
N ALA A 360 27.64 -3.83 13.40
CA ALA A 360 26.21 -4.06 13.26
C ALA A 360 25.79 -4.20 11.78
N GLU A 361 26.34 -3.38 10.87
CA GLU A 361 26.10 -3.50 9.43
C GLU A 361 26.64 -4.83 8.86
N ASP A 362 27.84 -5.24 9.24
CA ASP A 362 28.42 -6.53 8.82
C ASP A 362 27.61 -7.73 9.35
N ALA A 363 27.14 -7.68 10.60
CA ALA A 363 26.25 -8.70 11.17
C ALA A 363 24.88 -8.74 10.46
N LYS A 364 24.29 -7.56 10.19
CA LYS A 364 23.02 -7.39 9.45
C LYS A 364 23.10 -8.00 8.05
N MET A 365 24.11 -7.60 7.26
CA MET A 365 24.37 -8.16 5.93
C MET A 365 24.68 -9.66 6.01
N GLY A 366 25.37 -10.10 7.06
CA GLY A 366 25.65 -11.50 7.37
C GLY A 366 24.44 -12.34 7.78
N LEU A 367 23.28 -11.74 8.08
CA LEU A 367 22.00 -12.42 8.26
C LEU A 367 21.13 -12.37 7.01
N LEU A 368 21.01 -11.19 6.37
CA LEU A 368 20.19 -10.99 5.16
C LEU A 368 20.61 -11.89 3.99
N THR A 369 21.87 -12.33 3.95
CA THR A 369 22.45 -13.23 2.94
C THR A 369 22.32 -14.73 3.27
N LYS A 370 21.66 -15.12 4.36
CA LYS A 370 21.47 -16.54 4.70
C LYS A 370 20.18 -17.10 4.12
N PRO A 371 20.18 -18.36 3.62
CA PRO A 371 18.96 -19.14 3.47
C PRO A 371 18.25 -19.31 4.81
N PHE A 372 17.08 -18.71 4.95
CA PHE A 372 16.06 -19.11 5.92
C PHE A 372 15.43 -20.40 5.39
N GLN A 373 15.55 -21.52 6.12
CA GLN A 373 15.15 -22.84 5.64
C GLN A 373 13.87 -23.35 6.33
N LEU A 374 13.40 -24.54 5.93
CA LEU A 374 12.19 -25.13 6.50
C LEU A 374 12.28 -25.34 8.02
N ASN A 375 13.44 -25.74 8.54
CA ASN A 375 13.62 -25.97 9.97
C ASN A 375 13.60 -24.65 10.78
N GLU A 376 14.19 -23.56 10.29
CA GLU A 376 14.02 -22.23 10.90
C GLU A 376 12.57 -21.76 10.86
N PHE A 377 11.87 -21.97 9.74
CA PHE A 377 10.45 -21.64 9.62
C PHE A 377 9.58 -22.43 10.61
N MET A 378 9.73 -23.75 10.66
CA MET A 378 8.97 -24.60 11.58
C MET A 378 9.30 -24.28 13.05
N ARG A 379 10.55 -23.98 13.38
CA ARG A 379 10.97 -23.49 14.71
C ARG A 379 10.32 -22.15 15.07
N TRP A 380 10.18 -21.23 14.11
CA TRP A 380 9.55 -19.93 14.32
C TRP A 380 8.04 -20.04 14.54
N VAL A 381 7.31 -20.72 13.65
CA VAL A 381 5.85 -20.85 13.76
C VAL A 381 5.42 -21.68 14.97
N HIS A 382 6.29 -22.57 15.47
CA HIS A 382 6.13 -23.19 16.79
C HIS A 382 6.19 -22.14 17.92
N ARG A 383 7.29 -21.38 18.02
CA ARG A 383 7.49 -20.35 19.08
C ARG A 383 6.45 -19.23 19.01
N ALA A 384 5.95 -18.89 17.82
CA ALA A 384 4.90 -17.91 17.60
C ALA A 384 3.46 -18.44 17.84
N GLY A 385 3.32 -19.71 18.26
CA GLY A 385 2.03 -20.30 18.63
C GLY A 385 1.08 -20.52 17.46
N LEU A 386 1.60 -20.82 16.25
CA LEU A 386 0.80 -21.04 15.04
C LEU A 386 0.63 -22.52 14.66
N MET A 387 1.15 -23.45 15.46
CA MET A 387 0.90 -24.88 15.28
C MET A 387 -0.42 -25.27 15.97
N ASP A 388 -1.46 -25.46 15.19
CA ASP A 388 -2.82 -25.73 15.67
C ASP A 388 -3.53 -26.75 14.78
N ALA A 389 -3.82 -27.92 15.35
CA ALA A 389 -4.55 -28.98 14.66
C ALA A 389 -6.04 -28.66 14.43
N ALA A 390 -6.63 -27.77 15.24
CA ALA A 390 -8.05 -27.38 15.16
C ALA A 390 -8.33 -26.23 14.18
N LYS A 391 -7.28 -25.62 13.60
CA LYS A 391 -7.33 -24.52 12.60
C LYS A 391 -8.11 -23.27 13.04
N GLN A 392 -8.11 -22.99 14.34
CA GLN A 392 -8.73 -21.82 14.96
C GLN A 392 -7.74 -20.64 15.03
N THR A 393 -6.55 -20.89 15.57
CA THR A 393 -5.50 -19.86 15.80
C THR A 393 -4.26 -20.08 14.94
N GLY A 394 -4.14 -21.24 14.30
CA GLY A 394 -2.98 -21.62 13.50
C GLY A 394 -3.29 -22.66 12.41
N LEU A 395 -2.27 -23.44 12.04
CA LEU A 395 -2.36 -24.53 11.06
C LEU A 395 -1.65 -25.79 11.57
N PRO A 396 -2.01 -26.99 11.09
CA PRO A 396 -1.29 -28.22 11.40
C PRO A 396 0.16 -28.16 10.92
N TYR A 397 1.03 -28.91 11.60
CA TYR A 397 2.46 -29.03 11.27
C TYR A 397 2.69 -29.37 9.79
N GLY A 398 1.97 -30.36 9.23
CA GLY A 398 2.09 -30.75 7.82
C GLY A 398 1.64 -29.66 6.83
N ASP A 399 0.53 -28.97 7.12
CA ASP A 399 0.04 -27.86 6.29
C ASP A 399 1.09 -26.73 6.21
N LEU A 400 1.77 -26.44 7.32
CA LEU A 400 2.85 -25.45 7.39
C LEU A 400 4.09 -25.86 6.57
N GLN A 401 4.50 -27.13 6.60
CA GLN A 401 5.60 -27.62 5.76
C GLN A 401 5.28 -27.55 4.27
N VAL A 402 4.06 -27.95 3.88
CA VAL A 402 3.59 -27.89 2.49
C VAL A 402 3.45 -26.44 2.03
N PHE A 403 2.94 -25.55 2.90
CA PHE A 403 2.87 -24.10 2.64
C PHE A 403 4.25 -23.52 2.33
N TYR A 404 5.23 -23.75 3.22
CA TYR A 404 6.59 -23.22 3.05
C TYR A 404 7.22 -23.71 1.73
N SER A 405 7.13 -25.02 1.46
CA SER A 405 7.64 -25.64 0.22
C SER A 405 6.96 -25.08 -1.04
N ARG A 406 5.67 -24.74 -0.96
CA ARG A 406 4.90 -24.07 -2.03
C ARG A 406 5.38 -22.63 -2.25
N VAL A 407 5.69 -21.87 -1.20
CA VAL A 407 6.24 -20.52 -1.33
C VAL A 407 7.62 -20.57 -1.98
N CYS A 408 8.53 -21.43 -1.51
CA CYS A 408 9.85 -21.61 -2.11
C CYS A 408 9.77 -22.00 -3.59
N SER A 409 8.85 -22.88 -4.00
CA SER A 409 8.69 -23.23 -5.43
C SER A 409 8.06 -22.13 -6.29
N GLN A 410 7.48 -21.08 -5.70
CA GLN A 410 6.81 -19.99 -6.41
C GLN A 410 7.52 -18.63 -6.30
N VAL A 411 8.57 -18.51 -5.48
CA VAL A 411 9.21 -17.24 -5.11
C VAL A 411 9.62 -16.38 -6.31
N VAL A 412 10.23 -16.96 -7.36
CA VAL A 412 10.60 -16.24 -8.61
C VAL A 412 9.38 -15.63 -9.28
N LYS A 413 8.31 -16.40 -9.45
CA LYS A 413 7.04 -15.92 -10.05
C LYS A 413 6.38 -14.84 -9.20
N SER A 414 6.48 -14.94 -7.88
CA SER A 414 6.02 -13.90 -6.96
C SER A 414 6.88 -12.63 -7.04
N MET A 415 8.19 -12.75 -7.25
CA MET A 415 9.10 -11.62 -7.50
C MET A 415 8.81 -10.93 -8.83
N GLU A 416 8.55 -11.67 -9.90
CA GLU A 416 8.09 -11.12 -11.20
C GLU A 416 6.77 -10.34 -11.05
N GLN A 417 5.80 -10.91 -10.33
CA GLN A 417 4.51 -10.26 -10.07
C GLN A 417 4.68 -8.98 -9.24
N ARG A 418 5.56 -8.99 -8.23
CA ARG A 418 5.94 -7.80 -7.47
C ARG A 418 6.60 -6.76 -8.37
N ALA A 419 7.59 -7.14 -9.18
CA ALA A 419 8.28 -6.25 -10.11
C ALA A 419 7.32 -5.52 -11.07
N VAL A 420 6.30 -6.21 -11.58
CA VAL A 420 5.26 -5.63 -12.44
C VAL A 420 4.34 -4.68 -11.67
N ALA A 421 3.87 -5.06 -10.48
CA ALA A 421 2.99 -4.21 -9.65
C ALA A 421 3.71 -2.93 -9.15
N MET A 422 4.97 -3.08 -8.76
CA MET A 422 5.86 -2.06 -8.21
C MET A 422 6.61 -1.26 -9.28
N LYS A 423 6.44 -1.59 -10.56
CA LYS A 423 7.13 -0.97 -11.71
C LYS A 423 8.68 -0.97 -11.58
N TRP A 424 9.26 -2.00 -10.94
CA TRP A 424 10.70 -2.09 -10.67
C TRP A 424 11.52 -2.04 -11.97
N ARG A 425 12.41 -1.05 -12.09
CA ARG A 425 13.13 -0.77 -13.34
C ARG A 425 14.26 -1.77 -13.59
N GLY A 426 14.10 -2.61 -14.61
CA GLY A 426 15.12 -3.57 -15.04
C GLY A 426 15.30 -4.76 -14.09
N ALA A 427 14.29 -5.06 -13.27
CA ALA A 427 14.28 -6.23 -12.41
C ALA A 427 13.76 -7.45 -13.21
N THR A 428 14.70 -8.14 -13.86
CA THR A 428 14.50 -9.39 -14.61
C THR A 428 15.43 -10.47 -14.05
N ASP A 429 15.29 -11.71 -14.50
CA ASP A 429 16.27 -12.78 -14.22
C ASP A 429 16.44 -13.08 -12.72
N PHE A 430 15.32 -13.07 -11.97
CA PHE A 430 15.30 -13.42 -10.55
C PHE A 430 15.76 -14.86 -10.32
N VAL A 431 16.63 -15.05 -9.33
CA VAL A 431 17.20 -16.36 -9.00
C VAL A 431 16.60 -16.86 -7.70
N ARG A 432 16.06 -18.08 -7.71
CA ARG A 432 15.76 -18.80 -6.46
C ARG A 432 17.02 -19.43 -5.90
N GLU A 433 17.21 -19.31 -4.59
CA GLU A 433 18.14 -20.15 -3.84
C GLU A 433 17.59 -21.57 -3.57
N PRO A 434 18.36 -22.64 -3.82
CA PRO A 434 17.89 -24.00 -3.58
C PRO A 434 17.56 -24.27 -2.11
N MET A 435 18.38 -23.73 -1.20
CA MET A 435 18.39 -24.08 0.23
C MET A 435 17.27 -23.42 1.07
N GLY A 436 16.65 -22.35 0.58
CA GLY A 436 15.67 -21.60 1.38
C GLY A 436 15.22 -20.31 0.71
N LEU A 437 14.72 -19.37 1.52
CA LEU A 437 14.41 -18.00 1.11
C LEU A 437 15.52 -17.06 1.59
N ILE A 438 15.90 -16.07 0.78
CA ILE A 438 16.93 -15.08 1.12
C ILE A 438 16.39 -13.65 1.16
N GLY A 439 16.75 -12.93 2.23
CA GLY A 439 16.54 -11.49 2.34
C GLY A 439 15.08 -11.04 2.47
N ARG A 440 14.90 -9.72 2.62
CA ARG A 440 13.63 -9.11 3.00
C ARG A 440 12.52 -9.22 1.93
N HIS A 441 12.88 -9.39 0.66
CA HIS A 441 11.90 -9.55 -0.42
C HIS A 441 11.25 -10.93 -0.42
N GLU A 442 12.04 -12.00 -0.26
CA GLU A 442 11.53 -13.38 -0.29
C GLU A 442 10.81 -13.76 1.02
N LEU A 443 11.34 -13.31 2.18
CA LEU A 443 10.58 -13.40 3.44
C LEU A 443 9.33 -12.51 3.40
N GLY A 444 9.38 -11.35 2.74
CA GLY A 444 8.19 -10.51 2.50
C GLY A 444 7.12 -11.20 1.66
N ILE A 445 7.50 -12.08 0.72
CA ILE A 445 6.56 -12.97 0.00
C ILE A 445 5.98 -14.00 0.97
N LEU A 446 6.82 -14.69 1.77
CA LEU A 446 6.37 -15.68 2.75
C LEU A 446 5.32 -15.10 3.71
N MET A 447 5.57 -13.93 4.29
CA MET A 447 4.65 -13.28 5.22
C MET A 447 3.34 -12.87 4.55
N GLN A 448 3.41 -12.35 3.32
CA GLN A 448 2.22 -11.99 2.54
C GLN A 448 1.36 -13.20 2.16
N GLU A 449 1.98 -14.30 1.71
CA GLU A 449 1.24 -15.50 1.30
C GLU A 449 0.77 -16.35 2.49
N MET A 450 1.44 -16.25 3.65
CA MET A 450 0.94 -16.84 4.90
C MET A 450 -0.28 -16.05 5.39
N TRP A 451 -0.22 -14.72 5.41
CA TRP A 451 -1.32 -13.87 5.86
C TRP A 451 -2.63 -14.13 5.11
N LYS A 452 -2.56 -14.38 3.78
CA LYS A 452 -3.72 -14.70 2.94
C LYS A 452 -4.42 -16.01 3.28
N MET A 453 -3.81 -16.91 4.04
CA MET A 453 -4.41 -18.20 4.38
C MET A 453 -5.36 -18.08 5.59
N PRO A 454 -6.51 -18.80 5.58
CA PRO A 454 -7.24 -19.07 6.81
C PRO A 454 -6.39 -19.92 7.78
N PRO A 455 -6.43 -19.68 9.10
CA PRO A 455 -7.23 -18.66 9.79
C PRO A 455 -6.60 -17.26 9.79
N PHE A 456 -5.31 -17.12 9.45
CA PHE A 456 -4.50 -15.90 9.62
C PHE A 456 -5.13 -14.62 9.07
N VAL A 457 -5.78 -14.66 7.89
CA VAL A 457 -6.47 -13.50 7.29
C VAL A 457 -7.60 -12.93 8.16
N LYS A 458 -8.11 -13.70 9.14
CA LYS A 458 -9.10 -13.24 10.14
C LYS A 458 -8.47 -12.84 11.47
N LEU A 459 -7.26 -13.30 11.76
CA LEU A 459 -6.57 -13.11 13.04
C LEU A 459 -5.64 -11.88 13.02
N PHE A 460 -5.21 -11.46 11.83
CA PHE A 460 -4.28 -10.34 11.65
C PHE A 460 -4.79 -9.44 10.50
N PRO A 461 -4.96 -8.12 10.69
CA PRO A 461 -5.44 -7.24 9.63
C PRO A 461 -4.48 -7.07 8.44
N SER A 462 -3.19 -7.40 8.59
CA SER A 462 -2.19 -7.28 7.51
C SER A 462 -1.00 -8.22 7.69
N PRO A 463 -0.16 -8.38 6.65
CA PRO A 463 1.14 -9.04 6.76
C PRO A 463 2.10 -8.37 7.76
N LEU A 464 2.06 -7.03 7.89
CA LEU A 464 2.91 -6.31 8.85
C LEU A 464 2.51 -6.66 10.29
N HIS A 465 1.24 -6.42 10.65
CA HIS A 465 0.71 -6.73 11.98
C HIS A 465 0.92 -8.20 12.33
N MET A 466 0.71 -9.12 11.38
CA MET A 466 1.06 -10.54 11.59
C MET A 466 2.54 -10.69 11.95
N THR A 467 3.46 -10.18 11.12
CA THR A 467 4.92 -10.32 11.34
C THR A 467 5.36 -9.78 12.71
N VAL A 468 4.86 -8.60 13.10
CA VAL A 468 5.10 -7.98 14.41
C VAL A 468 4.60 -8.87 15.55
N ARG A 469 3.34 -9.33 15.48
CA ARG A 469 2.76 -10.24 16.48
C ARG A 469 3.50 -11.58 16.60
N LEU A 470 4.00 -12.14 15.48
CA LEU A 470 4.78 -13.38 15.53
C LEU A 470 6.18 -13.16 16.13
N LEU A 471 6.79 -12.00 15.89
CA LEU A 471 8.06 -11.60 16.49
C LEU A 471 7.93 -11.43 18.01
N GLN A 472 6.88 -10.76 18.49
CA GLN A 472 6.56 -10.65 19.93
C GLN A 472 6.43 -12.03 20.59
N ARG A 473 5.57 -12.89 20.05
CA ARG A 473 5.33 -14.24 20.59
C ARG A 473 6.59 -15.10 20.57
N ALA A 474 7.41 -14.98 19.51
CA ALA A 474 8.69 -15.68 19.44
C ALA A 474 9.69 -15.17 20.50
N ARG A 475 9.73 -13.87 20.80
CA ARG A 475 10.56 -13.31 21.88
C ARG A 475 10.09 -13.76 23.26
N ALA A 476 8.78 -13.81 23.51
CA ALA A 476 8.20 -14.30 24.75
C ALA A 476 8.47 -15.80 25.00
N ASN A 477 8.60 -16.59 23.93
CA ASN A 477 8.92 -18.02 23.97
C ASN A 477 10.35 -18.28 23.42
N PRO A 478 11.43 -17.96 24.15
CA PRO A 478 12.81 -18.20 23.68
C PRO A 478 13.10 -19.70 23.52
N LEU A 479 14.15 -20.02 22.76
CA LEU A 479 14.70 -21.38 22.75
C LEU A 479 15.35 -21.64 24.11
N SER A 480 14.86 -22.64 24.84
CA SER A 480 15.58 -23.19 25.98
C SER A 480 16.89 -23.80 25.50
N GLU A 481 17.99 -23.60 26.24
CA GLU A 481 19.09 -24.56 26.19
C GLU A 481 18.52 -25.97 26.46
N PRO A 482 19.05 -27.04 25.84
CA PRO A 482 18.70 -28.39 26.26
C PRO A 482 18.97 -28.53 27.77
N PRO A 483 18.11 -29.23 28.54
CA PRO A 483 18.32 -29.38 29.97
C PRO A 483 19.70 -30.00 30.22
N LYS A 484 20.49 -29.35 31.09
CA LYS A 484 21.85 -29.78 31.41
C LYS A 484 21.79 -31.12 32.17
N THR A 485 22.10 -32.19 31.45
CA THR A 485 22.23 -33.57 31.94
C THR A 485 23.54 -33.76 32.69
#